data_AF-X1NA77-F1
#
_entry.id   AF-X1NA77-F1
#
_cell.length_a   1.000
_cell.length_b   1.000
_cell.length_c   1.000
_cell.angle_alpha   90.00
_cell.angle_beta   90.00
_cell.angle_gamma   90.00
#
_symmetry.space_group_name_H-M   'P 1'
#
loop_
_entity.id
_entity.type
_entity.pdbx_description
1 polymer ?
#
loop_
_entity_poly.entity_id
_entity_poly.type
_entity_poly.pdbx_seq_one_letter_code
_entity_poly.pdbx_strand_id
1 'polypeptide(L)' 'MSYDKPKLLKEVKGYDQNRHASGMKEFDRILGGGVVPGSVVLIGGEPGIGKSTLLLEIGNRLSGYYIRKTRNIF' A
#
# COMPACT_ATOMS: atom_id res chain seq x y z
N MET A 1 -24.67 6.22 -7.72
CA MET A 1 -23.56 5.28 -7.94
C MET A 1 -23.51 4.93 -9.42
N SER A 2 -22.55 5.48 -10.16
CA SER A 2 -22.40 5.19 -11.60
C SER A 2 -21.54 3.93 -11.73
N TYR A 3 -22.11 2.86 -12.26
CA TYR A 3 -21.35 1.65 -12.56
C TYR A 3 -20.56 1.87 -13.86
N ASP A 4 -19.32 1.40 -13.90
CA ASP A 4 -18.53 1.42 -15.14
C ASP A 4 -19.20 0.50 -16.16
N LYS A 5 -19.26 0.94 -17.42
CA LYS A 5 -19.92 0.17 -18.48
C LYS A 5 -19.12 -1.11 -18.75
N PRO A 6 -19.79 -2.22 -19.08
CA PRO A 6 -19.11 -3.44 -19.51
C PRO A 6 -18.17 -3.14 -20.68
N LYS A 7 -16.92 -3.58 -20.57
CA LYS A 7 -15.87 -3.45 -21.59
C LYS A 7 -15.38 -4.85 -21.94
N LEU A 8 -14.90 -5.05 -23.16
CA LEU A 8 -14.25 -6.31 -23.52
C LEU A 8 -12.97 -6.45 -22.68
N LEU A 9 -12.57 -7.68 -22.35
CA LEU A 9 -11.34 -7.91 -21.57
C LEU A 9 -10.11 -7.26 -22.25
N LYS A 10 -10.06 -7.24 -23.58
CA LYS A 10 -9.00 -6.59 -24.38
C LYS A 10 -8.91 -5.08 -24.16
N GLU A 11 -9.99 -4.46 -23.70
CA GLU A 11 -10.12 -3.01 -23.48
C GLU A 11 -9.90 -2.64 -22.01
N VAL A 12 -9.81 -3.63 -21.11
CA VAL A 12 -9.47 -3.41 -19.70
C VAL A 12 -7.99 -3.07 -19.61
N LYS A 13 -7.70 -1.81 -19.27
CA LYS A 13 -6.34 -1.37 -18.98
C LYS A 13 -5.94 -1.80 -17.58
N GLY A 14 -4.71 -2.27 -17.42
CA GLY A 14 -4.11 -2.42 -16.09
C GLY A 14 -3.98 -1.05 -15.42
N TYR A 15 -4.22 -1.00 -14.11
CA TYR A 15 -3.96 0.20 -13.32
C TYR A 15 -2.55 0.13 -12.78
N ASP A 16 -1.66 0.98 -13.30
CA ASP A 16 -0.39 1.23 -12.64
C ASP A 16 -0.66 2.18 -11.47
N GLN A 17 -0.73 1.62 -10.26
CA GLN A 17 -1.01 2.38 -9.04
C GLN A 17 0.31 2.89 -8.48
N ASN A 18 0.34 4.18 -8.10
CA ASN A 18 1.52 4.77 -7.48
C ASN A 18 1.72 4.18 -6.08
N ARG A 19 2.56 3.15 -5.97
CA ARG A 19 2.83 2.43 -4.72
C ARG A 19 3.90 3.14 -3.91
N HIS A 20 3.66 3.26 -2.61
CA HIS A 20 4.63 3.77 -1.66
C HIS A 20 5.31 2.59 -0.96
N ALA A 21 6.60 2.42 -1.23
CA ALA A 21 7.41 1.42 -0.55
C ALA A 21 7.47 1.76 0.95
N SER A 22 7.09 0.81 1.80
CA SER A 22 7.20 0.94 3.25
C SER A 22 8.65 0.84 3.71
N GLY A 23 9.56 0.30 2.89
CA GLY A 23 10.94 0.03 3.30
C GLY A 23 11.07 -1.24 4.16
N MET A 24 10.00 -2.04 4.24
CA MET A 24 10.01 -3.40 4.76
C MET A 24 9.78 -4.36 3.59
N LYS A 25 10.88 -4.94 3.09
CA LYS A 25 10.90 -5.68 1.82
C LYS A 25 9.81 -6.75 1.70
N GLU A 26 9.61 -7.54 2.76
CA GLU A 26 8.64 -8.64 2.70
C GLU A 26 7.19 -8.12 2.72
N PHE A 27 6.92 -7.08 3.49
CA PHE A 27 5.61 -6.43 3.47
C PHE A 27 5.31 -5.80 2.11
N ASP A 28 6.28 -5.08 1.53
CA ASP A 28 6.16 -4.50 0.19
C ASP A 28 5.93 -5.59 -0.87
N ARG A 29 6.62 -6.73 -0.78
CA ARG A 29 6.43 -7.89 -1.66
C ARG A 29 5.00 -8.44 -1.57
N ILE A 30 4.48 -8.64 -0.36
CA ILE A 30 3.12 -9.14 -0.13
C ILE A 30 2.07 -8.18 -0.71
N LEU A 31 2.29 -6.87 -0.63
CA LEU A 31 1.39 -5.88 -1.20
C LEU A 31 1.55 -5.68 -2.72
N GLY A 32 2.49 -6.36 -3.38
CA GLY A 32 2.75 -6.21 -4.81
C GLY A 32 3.58 -4.95 -5.15
N GLY A 33 4.54 -4.60 -4.29
CA GLY A 33 5.49 -3.50 -4.48
C GLY A 33 5.33 -2.33 -3.51
N GLY A 34 4.41 -2.41 -2.55
CA GLY A 34 4.18 -1.37 -1.54
C GLY A 34 2.71 -0.96 -1.40
N VAL A 35 2.47 0.01 -0.52
CA VAL A 35 1.14 0.48 -0.14
C VAL A 35 0.54 1.37 -1.24
N VAL A 36 -0.70 1.10 -1.64
CA VAL A 36 -1.44 1.96 -2.58
C VAL A 36 -2.18 3.06 -1.79
N PRO A 37 -1.95 4.35 -2.09
CA PRO A 37 -2.70 5.44 -1.46
C PRO A 37 -4.21 5.28 -1.67
N GLY A 38 -5.00 5.50 -0.61
CA GLY A 38 -6.45 5.35 -0.66
C GLY A 38 -6.95 3.90 -0.68
N SER A 39 -6.07 2.91 -0.51
CA SER A 39 -6.45 1.50 -0.35
C SER A 39 -6.71 1.13 1.11
N VAL A 40 -7.41 0.00 1.30
CA VAL A 40 -7.61 -0.63 2.60
C VAL A 40 -6.93 -2.00 2.58
N VAL A 41 -6.11 -2.28 3.60
CA VAL A 41 -5.42 -3.57 3.77
C VAL A 41 -5.88 -4.19 5.09
N LEU A 42 -6.36 -5.43 5.04
CA LEU A 42 -6.73 -6.22 6.21
C LEU A 42 -5.54 -7.06 6.68
N ILE A 43 -5.17 -6.93 7.95
CA ILE A 43 -4.13 -7.76 8.57
C ILE A 43 -4.76 -8.72 9.57
N GLY A 44 -4.82 -10.00 9.20
CA GLY A 44 -5.30 -11.10 10.05
C GLY A 44 -4.16 -11.80 10.79
N GLY A 45 -4.53 -12.60 11.80
CA GLY A 45 -3.59 -13.46 12.53
C GLY A 45 -4.06 -13.75 13.95
N GLU A 46 -3.43 -14.72 14.60
CA GLU A 46 -3.77 -15.14 15.97
C GLU A 46 -3.60 -14.01 17.00
N PRO A 47 -4.36 -14.00 18.11
CA PRO A 47 -4.11 -13.10 19.23
C PRO A 47 -2.66 -13.24 19.72
N GLY A 48 -1.97 -12.12 19.95
CA GLY A 48 -0.58 -12.14 20.42
C GLY A 48 0.52 -12.29 19.35
N ILE A 49 0.19 -12.55 18.07
CA ILE A 49 1.19 -12.72 16.99
C ILE A 49 1.97 -11.44 16.61
N GLY A 50 1.70 -10.31 17.28
CA GLY A 50 2.41 -9.05 17.05
C GLY A 50 1.86 -8.17 15.93
N LYS A 51 0.58 -8.31 15.54
CA LYS A 51 -0.06 -7.45 14.51
C LYS A 51 0.09 -5.95 14.79
N SER A 52 -0.18 -5.52 16.03
CA SER A 52 -0.04 -4.12 16.43
C SER A 52 1.42 -3.66 16.37
N THR A 53 2.36 -4.51 16.76
CA THR A 53 3.80 -4.23 16.68
C THR A 53 4.26 -4.08 15.24
N LEU A 54 3.82 -4.97 14.35
CA LEU A 54 4.09 -4.89 12.91
C LEU A 54 3.54 -3.59 12.32
N LEU A 55 2.29 -3.23 12.65
CA LEU A 55 1.66 -1.99 12.18
C LEU A 55 2.38 -0.73 12.67
N LEU A 56 2.86 -0.71 13.91
CA LEU A 56 3.67 0.39 14.45
C LEU A 56 4.97 0.55 13.66
N GLU A 57 5.67 -0.56 13.40
CA GLU A 57 6.92 -0.54 12.64
C GLU A 57 6.70 -0.05 11.20
N ILE A 58 5.68 -0.57 10.51
CA ILE A 58 5.31 -0.12 9.17
C ILE A 58 4.95 1.37 9.16
N GLY A 59 4.15 1.82 10.13
CA GLY A 59 3.75 3.22 10.27
C GLY A 59 4.94 4.16 10.45
N ASN A 60 5.90 3.77 11.29
CA ASN A 60 7.14 4.53 11.50
C ASN A 60 7.95 4.65 10.20
N ARG A 61 8.11 3.55 9.45
CA ARG A 61 8.86 3.58 8.18
C ARG A 61 8.16 4.38 7.09
N LEU A 62 6.83 4.25 6.97
CA LEU A 62 6.02 5.03 6.03
C LEU A 62 6.07 6.52 6.35
N SER A 63 6.03 6.91 7.63
CA SER A 63 6.23 8.30 8.07
C SER A 63 7.57 8.85 7.53
N GLY A 64 8.66 8.08 7.69
CA GLY A 64 9.97 8.44 7.14
C GLY A 64 9.97 8.61 5.61
N TYR A 65 9.22 7.77 4.87
CA TYR A 65 9.05 7.94 3.43
C TYR A 65 8.36 9.27 3.09
N TYR A 66 7.25 9.60 3.76
CA TYR A 66 6.53 10.84 3.48
C TYR A 66 7.33 12.09 3.86
N ILE A 67 8.07 12.07 4.96
CA ILE A 67 8.96 13.17 5.34
C ILE A 67 10.00 13.43 4.23
N ARG A 68 10.68 12.39 3.73
CA ARG A 68 11.66 12.53 2.64
C ARG A 68 11.01 13.01 1.35
N LYS A 69 9.82 12.47 1.02
CA LYS A 69 9.08 12.86 -0.18
C LYS A 69 8.72 14.34 -0.15
N THR A 70 8.22 14.87 0.97
CA THR A 70 7.88 16.30 1.12
C THR A 70 9.12 17.21 1.06
N ARG A 71 10.27 16.75 1.59
CA ARG A 71 11.52 17.53 1.55
C ARG A 71 12.15 17.66 0.17
N ASN A 72 11.81 16.78 -0.78
CA ASN A 72 12.29 16.86 -2.17
C ASN A 72 11.40 17.72 -3.08
N ILE A 73 10.38 18.40 -2.52
CA ILE A 73 9.43 19.24 -3.26
C ILE A 73 9.74 20.75 -3.03
N PHE A 74 10.76 21.05 -2.23
CA PHE A 74 11.36 22.37 -2.02
C PHE A 74 12.86 22.29 -2.28
#